data_AF-A0A816TFR7-F1
#
_entry.id   AF-A0A816TFR7-F1
#
_cell.length_a   1.000
_cell.length_b   1.000
_cell.length_c   1.000
_cell.angle_alpha   90.00
_cell.angle_beta   90.00
_cell.angle_gamma   90.00
#
_symmetry.space_group_name_H-M   'P 1'
#
loop_
_entity.id
_entity.type
_entity.pdbx_description
1 polymer ?
#
loop_
_entity_poly.entity_id
_entity_poly.type
_entity_poly.pdbx_seq_one_letter_code
_entity_poly.pdbx_strand_id
1 'polypeptide(L)'
;MSFHSWFYRSLFYFHAFVAIAEFIVSFSLIILIFITKRELFFKINHPDDDDWELVGIKNWIIIIVLFMVGTIRTVILFFFIFGVSVVTTQFFCLLCTECYRKALCKLFKAKATHRFIAFNCNCPCYRARPTLRFQLQLLFLILVSCIRIATIAFCFSLRHHITAKSLAVVVAISFFFLLLTSLLDYYHYRVWWHYKPQCDTISGTLSKKHKRYIPYHLMGDNRTMHHGDRPCSDGDRCTNRRLEHILIFHSKDFKPQKRYCDVQQKSPGKNLYIGFHRTTAEAAVSIAHSDFAISTNNKSTMLGHGVYFARSMAETEGKANANGAYICAEIEMGKVKEVGPGPEKDSLRGTTHLWKEYDTVYYNHTKDSRDEFCVKSPDQILKWIITVNQEEDEKVRNYRLDTEFDDPMCGCI
;
A
#
# COMPACT_ATOMS: atom_id res chain seq x y z
N MET A 1 6.20 -23.09 -2.37
CA MET A 1 5.47 -21.81 -2.47
C MET A 1 4.18 -21.96 -1.67
N SER A 2 3.90 -21.09 -0.69
CA SER A 2 2.70 -21.19 0.16
C SER A 2 1.43 -20.79 -0.60
N PHE A 3 0.26 -21.30 -0.19
CA PHE A 3 -1.03 -20.93 -0.79
C PHE A 3 -1.25 -19.41 -0.80
N HIS A 4 -0.94 -18.71 0.29
CA HIS A 4 -1.06 -17.26 0.35
C HIS A 4 -0.17 -16.53 -0.66
N SER A 5 1.08 -16.97 -0.82
CA SER A 5 1.98 -16.39 -1.82
C SER A 5 1.52 -16.65 -3.25
N TRP A 6 1.00 -17.85 -3.54
CA TRP A 6 0.40 -18.17 -4.85
C TRP A 6 -0.85 -17.33 -5.12
N PHE A 7 -1.74 -17.22 -4.14
CA PHE A 7 -2.97 -16.45 -4.23
C PHE A 7 -2.68 -14.98 -4.48
N TYR A 8 -1.77 -14.40 -3.68
CA TYR A 8 -1.32 -13.02 -3.88
C TYR A 8 -0.75 -12.78 -5.28
N ARG A 9 0.16 -13.65 -5.73
CA ARG A 9 0.73 -13.57 -7.09
C ARG A 9 -0.33 -13.70 -8.19
N SER A 10 -1.46 -14.32 -7.88
CA SER A 10 -2.55 -14.54 -8.84
C SER A 10 -3.66 -13.49 -8.72
N LEU A 11 -3.58 -12.53 -7.79
CA LEU A 11 -4.62 -11.53 -7.55
C LEU A 11 -4.99 -10.77 -8.82
N PHE A 12 -4.00 -10.39 -9.63
CA PHE A 12 -4.28 -9.67 -10.87
C PHE A 12 -5.11 -10.50 -11.87
N TYR A 13 -4.92 -11.82 -11.91
CA TYR A 13 -5.76 -12.70 -12.72
C TYR A 13 -7.17 -12.82 -12.14
N PHE A 14 -7.30 -12.91 -10.81
CA PHE A 14 -8.60 -12.92 -10.16
C PHE A 14 -9.36 -11.60 -10.40
N HIS A 15 -8.70 -10.45 -10.28
CA HIS A 15 -9.31 -9.16 -10.63
C HIS A 15 -9.75 -9.11 -12.09
N ALA A 16 -8.91 -9.57 -13.02
CA ALA A 16 -9.25 -9.61 -14.44
C ALA A 16 -10.45 -10.55 -14.72
N PHE A 17 -10.47 -11.73 -14.11
CA PHE A 17 -11.58 -12.67 -14.21
C PHE A 17 -12.88 -12.06 -13.69
N VAL A 18 -12.85 -11.44 -12.50
CA VAL A 18 -14.00 -10.77 -11.90
C VAL A 18 -14.48 -9.61 -12.78
N ALA A 19 -13.56 -8.83 -13.36
CA ALA A 19 -13.89 -7.75 -14.28
C ALA A 19 -14.55 -8.26 -15.57
N ILE A 20 -14.05 -9.35 -16.14
CA ILE A 20 -14.62 -9.97 -17.35
C ILE A 20 -15.99 -10.57 -17.05
N ALA A 21 -16.15 -11.26 -15.91
CA ALA A 21 -17.43 -11.82 -15.51
C ALA A 21 -18.48 -10.71 -15.25
N GLU A 22 -18.10 -9.64 -14.56
CA GLU A 22 -18.93 -8.45 -14.37
C GLU A 22 -19.29 -7.82 -15.71
N PHE A 23 -18.33 -7.71 -16.63
CA PHE A 23 -18.56 -7.21 -17.98
C PHE A 23 -19.58 -8.04 -18.75
N ILE A 24 -19.44 -9.37 -18.75
CA ILE A 24 -20.37 -10.28 -19.43
C ILE A 24 -21.78 -10.10 -18.86
N VAL A 25 -21.93 -10.09 -17.53
CA VAL A 25 -23.23 -9.92 -16.87
C VAL A 25 -23.84 -8.56 -17.19
N SER A 26 -23.06 -7.49 -17.10
CA SER A 26 -23.48 -6.13 -17.44
C SER A 26 -23.86 -6.01 -18.93
N PHE A 27 -23.10 -6.64 -19.83
CA PHE A 27 -23.40 -6.63 -21.27
C PHE A 27 -24.63 -7.45 -21.63
N SER A 28 -24.79 -8.65 -21.05
CA SER A 28 -26.03 -9.43 -21.17
C SER A 28 -27.23 -8.64 -20.69
N LEU A 29 -27.06 -7.79 -19.67
CA LEU A 29 -28.12 -6.91 -19.21
C LEU A 29 -28.46 -5.80 -20.20
N ILE A 30 -27.46 -5.18 -20.83
CA ILE A 30 -27.67 -4.22 -21.92
C ILE A 30 -28.52 -4.87 -23.00
N ILE A 31 -28.12 -6.06 -23.46
CA ILE A 31 -28.86 -6.82 -24.46
C ILE A 31 -30.29 -7.10 -23.99
N LEU A 32 -30.48 -7.56 -22.76
CA LEU A 32 -31.80 -7.82 -22.20
C LEU A 32 -32.67 -6.56 -22.21
N ILE A 33 -32.15 -5.41 -21.80
CA ILE A 33 -32.86 -4.12 -21.81
C ILE A 33 -33.30 -3.75 -23.24
N PHE A 34 -32.41 -3.92 -24.23
CA PHE A 34 -32.71 -3.60 -25.63
C PHE A 34 -33.69 -4.59 -26.27
N ILE A 35 -33.58 -5.89 -25.99
CA ILE A 35 -34.49 -6.92 -26.51
C ILE A 35 -35.88 -6.78 -25.88
N THR A 36 -35.96 -6.60 -24.56
CA THR A 36 -37.25 -6.51 -23.85
C THR A 36 -38.03 -5.24 -24.23
N LYS A 37 -37.37 -4.24 -24.82
CA LYS A 37 -38.01 -3.02 -25.35
C LYS A 37 -39.18 -3.32 -26.30
N ARG A 38 -39.20 -4.50 -26.95
CA ARG A 38 -40.27 -4.88 -27.90
C ARG A 38 -41.52 -5.45 -27.22
N GLU A 39 -41.39 -6.14 -26.09
CA GLU A 39 -42.54 -6.78 -25.41
C GLU A 39 -43.11 -5.95 -24.25
N LEU A 40 -42.29 -5.12 -23.60
CA LEU A 40 -42.71 -4.33 -22.45
C LEU A 40 -43.54 -3.09 -22.82
N PHE A 41 -43.43 -2.60 -24.06
CA PHE A 41 -44.08 -1.38 -24.55
C PHE A 41 -45.33 -1.63 -25.42
N PHE A 42 -45.36 -2.70 -26.21
CA PHE A 42 -46.41 -2.89 -27.22
C PHE A 42 -47.48 -3.91 -26.84
N LYS A 43 -47.52 -4.32 -25.57
CA LYS A 43 -48.46 -5.34 -25.08
C LYS A 43 -49.12 -4.92 -23.76
N ILE A 44 -49.58 -3.67 -23.67
CA ILE A 44 -50.53 -3.26 -22.64
C ILE A 44 -51.77 -2.74 -23.38
N ASN A 45 -52.76 -3.62 -23.52
CA ASN A 45 -54.08 -3.26 -24.01
C ASN A 45 -54.82 -2.48 -22.91
N HIS A 46 -54.49 -1.21 -22.70
CA HIS A 46 -55.33 -0.28 -21.95
C HIS A 46 -55.60 0.94 -22.84
N PRO A 47 -56.84 1.13 -23.34
CA PRO A 47 -57.10 2.09 -24.42
C PRO A 47 -57.10 3.58 -24.03
N ASP A 48 -57.06 3.96 -22.74
CA ASP A 48 -57.59 5.29 -22.34
C ASP A 48 -56.72 6.13 -21.38
N ASP A 49 -55.40 5.92 -21.28
CA ASP A 49 -54.54 6.83 -20.49
C ASP A 49 -53.19 7.09 -21.20
N ASP A 50 -53.10 8.22 -21.90
CA ASP A 50 -51.85 8.73 -22.51
C ASP A 50 -50.73 8.98 -21.47
N ASP A 51 -51.08 9.14 -20.18
CA ASP A 51 -50.12 9.40 -19.09
C ASP A 51 -49.24 8.18 -18.74
N TRP A 52 -49.71 6.94 -18.97
CA TRP A 52 -48.92 5.74 -18.63
C TRP A 52 -47.73 5.51 -19.56
N GLU A 53 -47.86 5.87 -20.84
CA GLU A 53 -46.77 5.75 -21.80
C GLU A 53 -45.60 6.67 -21.42
N LEU A 54 -45.91 7.91 -21.01
CA LEU A 54 -44.92 8.88 -20.56
C LEU A 54 -44.23 8.46 -19.26
N VAL A 55 -44.96 7.89 -18.30
CA VAL A 55 -44.40 7.36 -17.05
C VAL A 55 -43.50 6.14 -17.32
N GLY A 56 -43.90 5.26 -18.24
CA GLY A 56 -43.11 4.11 -18.69
C GLY A 56 -41.78 4.53 -19.33
N ILE A 57 -41.82 5.51 -20.25
CA ILE A 57 -40.63 6.07 -20.91
C ILE A 57 -39.70 6.71 -19.87
N LYS A 58 -40.22 7.51 -18.94
CA LYS A 58 -39.42 8.14 -17.88
C LYS A 58 -38.73 7.11 -16.99
N ASN A 59 -39.45 6.08 -16.55
CA ASN A 59 -38.88 5.01 -15.73
C ASN A 59 -37.80 4.21 -16.50
N TRP A 60 -37.97 4.01 -17.80
CA TRP A 60 -36.99 3.31 -18.64
C TRP A 60 -35.72 4.13 -18.87
N ILE A 61 -35.85 5.44 -19.11
CA ILE A 61 -34.71 6.35 -19.19
C ILE A 61 -33.95 6.37 -17.87
N ILE A 62 -34.65 6.41 -16.73
CA ILE A 62 -34.04 6.36 -15.40
C ILE A 62 -33.27 5.05 -15.20
N ILE A 63 -33.85 3.90 -15.56
CA ILE A 63 -33.17 2.60 -15.49
C ILE A 63 -31.90 2.60 -16.33
N ILE A 64 -31.95 3.11 -17.56
CA ILE A 64 -30.79 3.19 -18.45
C ILE A 64 -29.73 4.11 -17.89
N VAL A 65 -30.10 5.30 -17.41
CA VAL A 65 -29.14 6.26 -16.87
C VAL A 65 -28.47 5.68 -15.63
N LEU A 66 -29.24 5.15 -14.67
CA LEU A 66 -28.70 4.51 -13.47
C LEU A 66 -27.79 3.33 -13.82
N PHE A 67 -28.17 2.53 -14.82
CA PHE A 67 -27.39 1.39 -15.26
C PHE A 67 -26.12 1.77 -16.03
N MET A 68 -26.19 2.74 -16.95
CA MET A 68 -25.06 3.22 -17.74
C MET A 68 -24.02 3.89 -16.84
N VAL A 69 -24.46 4.68 -15.86
CA VAL A 69 -23.57 5.24 -14.83
C VAL A 69 -22.97 4.13 -13.98
N GLY A 70 -23.77 3.10 -13.63
CA GLY A 70 -23.32 1.91 -12.91
C GLY A 70 -22.44 0.93 -13.71
N THR A 71 -22.28 1.14 -15.02
CA THR A 71 -21.48 0.30 -15.95
C THR A 71 -20.36 1.07 -16.66
N ILE A 72 -19.98 2.27 -16.18
CA ILE A 72 -18.83 3.01 -16.72
C ILE A 72 -17.58 2.13 -16.86
N ARG A 73 -17.34 1.25 -15.88
CA ARG A 73 -16.26 0.26 -15.93
C ARG A 73 -16.38 -0.68 -17.14
N THR A 74 -17.57 -1.23 -17.36
CA THR A 74 -17.93 -2.09 -18.49
C THR A 74 -17.75 -1.36 -19.82
N VAL A 75 -18.15 -0.09 -19.91
CA VAL A 75 -18.05 0.73 -21.13
C VAL A 75 -16.59 1.00 -21.49
N ILE A 76 -15.75 1.38 -20.52
CA ILE A 76 -14.32 1.57 -20.73
C ILE A 76 -13.66 0.24 -21.17
N LEU A 77 -14.04 -0.87 -20.53
CA LEU A 77 -13.55 -2.19 -20.92
C LEU A 77 -13.97 -2.57 -22.35
N PHE A 78 -15.22 -2.26 -22.74
CA PHE A 78 -15.72 -2.47 -24.10
C PHE A 78 -14.87 -1.73 -25.13
N PHE A 79 -14.63 -0.44 -24.93
CA PHE A 79 -13.82 0.35 -25.86
C PHE A 79 -12.37 -0.13 -25.93
N PHE A 80 -11.82 -0.60 -24.82
CA PHE A 80 -10.49 -1.21 -24.82
C PHE A 80 -10.46 -2.51 -25.63
N ILE A 81 -11.39 -3.44 -25.37
CA ILE A 81 -11.48 -4.70 -26.11
C ILE A 81 -11.72 -4.42 -27.60
N PHE A 82 -12.64 -3.52 -27.92
CA PHE A 82 -12.92 -3.10 -29.29
C PHE A 82 -11.70 -2.49 -29.97
N GLY A 83 -11.00 -1.55 -29.32
CA GLY A 83 -9.78 -0.95 -29.84
C GLY A 83 -8.68 -1.98 -30.07
N VAL A 84 -8.47 -2.89 -29.12
CA VAL A 84 -7.55 -4.03 -29.29
C VAL A 84 -7.99 -4.91 -30.46
N SER A 85 -9.28 -5.23 -30.60
CA SER A 85 -9.82 -5.99 -31.73
C SER A 85 -9.56 -5.30 -33.07
N VAL A 86 -9.85 -4.00 -33.20
CA VAL A 86 -9.60 -3.24 -34.45
C VAL A 86 -8.11 -3.25 -34.81
N VAL A 87 -7.25 -2.92 -33.84
CA VAL A 87 -5.79 -2.89 -34.06
C VAL A 87 -5.28 -4.29 -34.40
N THR A 88 -5.72 -5.32 -33.68
CA THR A 88 -5.31 -6.71 -33.92
C THR A 88 -5.82 -7.24 -35.26
N THR A 89 -7.01 -6.87 -35.71
CA THR A 89 -7.52 -7.20 -37.06
C THR A 89 -6.70 -6.52 -38.15
N GLN A 90 -6.33 -5.25 -37.98
CA GLN A 90 -5.44 -4.55 -38.93
C GLN A 90 -4.05 -5.21 -39.01
N PHE A 91 -3.49 -5.63 -37.88
CA PHE A 91 -2.22 -6.37 -37.84
C PHE A 91 -2.34 -7.80 -38.36
N PHE A 92 -3.49 -8.47 -38.20
CA PHE A 92 -3.75 -9.80 -38.74
C PHE A 92 -3.69 -9.82 -40.27
N CYS A 93 -4.16 -8.75 -40.93
CA CYS A 93 -4.03 -8.61 -42.37
C CYS A 93 -2.57 -8.44 -42.84
N LEU A 94 -1.62 -8.13 -41.94
CA LEU A 94 -0.22 -7.83 -42.26
C LEU A 94 0.79 -8.89 -41.76
N LEU A 95 0.38 -9.79 -40.86
CA LEU A 95 1.25 -10.77 -40.21
C LEU A 95 0.76 -12.20 -40.47
N CYS A 96 1.69 -13.17 -40.55
CA CYS A 96 1.32 -14.58 -40.61
C CYS A 96 0.63 -15.03 -39.30
N THR A 97 -0.28 -16.01 -39.39
CA THR A 97 -1.14 -16.50 -38.30
C THR A 97 -0.38 -16.86 -37.02
N GLU A 98 0.84 -17.39 -37.15
CA GLU A 98 1.65 -17.80 -36.00
C GLU A 98 2.27 -16.60 -35.26
N CYS A 99 2.75 -15.58 -36.00
CA CYS A 99 3.23 -14.33 -35.44
C CYS A 99 2.10 -13.57 -34.74
N TYR A 100 0.90 -13.57 -35.34
CA TYR A 100 -0.31 -13.00 -34.74
C TYR A 100 -0.66 -13.66 -33.40
N ARG A 101 -0.73 -15.00 -33.36
CA ARG A 101 -1.03 -15.74 -32.13
C ARG A 101 -0.01 -15.44 -31.04
N LYS A 102 1.28 -15.40 -31.38
CA LYS A 102 2.36 -15.05 -30.43
C LYS A 102 2.20 -13.62 -29.91
N ALA A 103 1.86 -12.65 -30.76
CA ALA A 103 1.63 -11.26 -30.38
C ALA A 103 0.41 -11.10 -29.47
N LEU A 104 -0.72 -11.73 -29.81
CA LEU A 104 -1.94 -11.73 -29.00
C LEU A 104 -1.71 -12.39 -27.65
N CYS A 105 -1.04 -13.55 -27.62
CA CYS A 105 -0.64 -14.20 -26.39
C CYS A 105 0.30 -13.32 -25.55
N LYS A 106 1.21 -12.56 -26.18
CA LYS A 106 2.10 -11.63 -25.47
C LYS A 106 1.32 -10.45 -24.87
N LEU A 107 0.36 -9.89 -25.60
CA LEU A 107 -0.51 -8.82 -25.13
C LEU A 107 -1.37 -9.26 -23.94
N PHE A 108 -2.03 -10.42 -24.03
CA PHE A 108 -2.83 -10.96 -22.93
C PHE A 108 -1.98 -11.50 -21.79
N LYS A 109 -0.71 -11.86 -22.00
CA LYS A 109 0.22 -12.20 -20.90
C LYS A 109 0.87 -10.97 -20.25
N ALA A 110 0.75 -9.79 -20.85
CA ALA A 110 1.36 -8.58 -20.32
C ALA A 110 0.68 -8.17 -18.99
N LYS A 111 1.50 -7.88 -17.97
CA LYS A 111 0.99 -7.39 -16.67
C LYS A 111 0.20 -6.09 -16.83
N ALA A 112 0.66 -5.20 -17.71
CA ALA A 112 -0.01 -3.97 -18.11
C ALA A 112 -1.48 -4.16 -18.52
N THR A 113 -1.75 -5.09 -19.43
CA THR A 113 -3.11 -5.40 -19.92
C THR A 113 -4.02 -5.86 -18.80
N HIS A 114 -3.54 -6.79 -17.97
CA HIS A 114 -4.32 -7.28 -16.82
C HIS A 114 -4.63 -6.16 -15.82
N ARG A 115 -3.64 -5.30 -15.54
CA ARG A 115 -3.82 -4.14 -14.66
C ARG A 115 -4.83 -3.16 -15.22
N PHE A 116 -4.82 -2.91 -16.53
CA PHE A 116 -5.82 -2.06 -17.18
C PHE A 116 -7.24 -2.66 -17.04
N ILE A 117 -7.41 -3.95 -17.36
CA ILE A 117 -8.71 -4.66 -17.22
C ILE A 117 -9.20 -4.64 -15.77
N ALA A 118 -8.28 -4.78 -14.82
CA ALA A 118 -8.56 -4.73 -13.39
C ALA A 118 -8.83 -3.30 -12.88
N PHE A 119 -8.71 -2.25 -13.72
CA PHE A 119 -8.67 -0.84 -13.29
C PHE A 119 -7.62 -0.57 -12.21
N ASN A 120 -6.59 -1.41 -12.21
CA ASN A 120 -5.49 -1.44 -11.27
C ASN A 120 -4.23 -0.91 -11.96
N CYS A 121 -4.36 0.17 -12.75
CA CYS A 121 -3.24 0.67 -13.53
C CYS A 121 -2.17 1.33 -12.65
N ASN A 122 -0.90 1.06 -12.95
CA ASN A 122 0.25 1.71 -12.32
C ASN A 122 0.60 3.03 -13.02
N CYS A 123 -0.37 3.95 -13.08
CA CYS A 123 -0.12 5.30 -13.59
C CYS A 123 1.06 5.91 -12.81
N PRO A 124 2.04 6.54 -13.49
CA PRO A 124 3.18 7.18 -12.86
C PRO A 124 2.82 8.14 -11.72
N CYS A 125 1.65 8.80 -11.80
CA CYS A 125 1.14 9.71 -10.78
C CYS A 125 0.74 9.00 -9.46
N TYR A 126 0.44 7.70 -9.50
CA TYR A 126 -0.06 6.90 -8.37
C TYR A 126 0.88 5.77 -7.91
N ARG A 127 1.96 5.49 -8.65
CA ARG A 127 2.92 4.39 -8.46
C ARG A 127 3.47 4.21 -7.04
N ALA A 128 3.40 5.26 -6.25
CA ALA A 128 3.98 5.34 -4.93
C ALA A 128 2.98 5.39 -3.78
N ARG A 129 1.68 5.49 -4.08
CA ARG A 129 0.64 5.83 -3.10
C ARG A 129 -0.38 4.70 -3.02
N PRO A 130 0.00 3.51 -2.51
CA PRO A 130 -0.91 2.38 -2.40
C PRO A 130 -2.16 2.73 -1.58
N THR A 131 -2.02 3.58 -0.56
CA THR A 131 -3.15 4.08 0.24
C THR A 131 -4.12 4.94 -0.58
N LEU A 132 -3.60 5.91 -1.35
CA LEU A 132 -4.45 6.78 -2.17
C LEU A 132 -5.17 5.97 -3.25
N ARG A 133 -4.45 5.04 -3.89
CA ARG A 133 -5.03 4.11 -4.88
C ARG A 133 -6.18 3.31 -4.27
N PHE A 134 -5.94 2.66 -3.13
CA PHE A 134 -6.97 1.91 -2.43
C PHE A 134 -8.16 2.79 -2.05
N GLN A 135 -7.92 4.00 -1.53
CA GLN A 135 -8.99 4.93 -1.17
C GLN A 135 -9.84 5.36 -2.38
N LEU A 136 -9.21 5.72 -3.50
CA LEU A 136 -9.92 6.10 -4.73
C LEU A 136 -10.73 4.93 -5.30
N GLN A 137 -10.14 3.73 -5.31
CA GLN A 137 -10.80 2.52 -5.79
C GLN A 137 -11.97 2.12 -4.89
N LEU A 138 -11.77 2.17 -3.57
CA LEU A 138 -12.83 1.90 -2.59
C LEU A 138 -13.97 2.93 -2.72
N LEU A 139 -13.66 4.22 -2.85
CA LEU A 139 -14.65 5.27 -3.05
C LEU A 139 -15.47 5.04 -4.33
N PHE A 140 -14.79 4.71 -5.44
CA PHE A 140 -15.45 4.35 -6.68
C PHE A 140 -16.37 3.14 -6.52
N LEU A 141 -15.90 2.07 -5.87
CA LEU A 141 -16.70 0.86 -5.63
C LEU A 141 -17.91 1.13 -4.72
N ILE A 142 -17.78 1.99 -3.70
CA ILE A 142 -18.89 2.43 -2.85
C ILE A 142 -19.94 3.18 -3.69
N LEU A 143 -19.51 4.14 -4.52
CA LEU A 143 -20.42 4.92 -5.35
C LEU A 143 -21.19 4.03 -6.34
N VAL A 144 -20.51 3.13 -7.04
CA VAL A 144 -21.15 2.17 -7.95
C VAL A 144 -22.08 1.24 -7.17
N SER A 145 -21.69 0.78 -5.98
CA SER A 145 -22.51 -0.05 -5.10
C SER A 145 -23.83 0.64 -4.73
N CYS A 146 -23.78 1.92 -4.33
CA CYS A 146 -24.97 2.70 -4.02
C CYS A 146 -25.92 2.80 -5.22
N ILE A 147 -25.39 3.04 -6.42
CA ILE A 147 -26.18 3.11 -7.65
C ILE A 147 -26.84 1.76 -7.95
N ARG A 148 -26.12 0.65 -7.79
CA ARG A 148 -26.66 -0.71 -8.00
C ARG A 148 -27.75 -1.06 -7.00
N ILE A 149 -27.57 -0.73 -5.73
CA ILE A 149 -28.60 -0.92 -4.68
C ILE A 149 -29.85 -0.09 -5.01
N ALA A 150 -29.68 1.18 -5.38
CA ALA A 150 -30.80 2.04 -5.79
C ALA A 150 -31.54 1.46 -7.01
N THR A 151 -30.80 0.92 -7.99
CA THR A 151 -31.37 0.28 -9.19
C THR A 151 -32.16 -0.97 -8.82
N ILE A 152 -31.63 -1.81 -7.93
CA ILE A 152 -32.31 -3.02 -7.44
C ILE A 152 -33.60 -2.62 -6.72
N ALA A 153 -33.54 -1.66 -5.80
CA ALA A 153 -34.70 -1.17 -5.06
C ALA A 153 -35.77 -0.59 -6.00
N PHE A 154 -35.36 0.17 -7.01
CA PHE A 154 -36.25 0.70 -8.05
C PHE A 154 -36.88 -0.43 -8.89
N CYS A 155 -36.10 -1.43 -9.30
CA CYS A 155 -36.65 -2.56 -10.05
C CYS A 155 -37.69 -3.36 -9.23
N PHE A 156 -37.49 -3.48 -7.92
CA PHE A 156 -38.46 -4.14 -7.03
C PHE A 156 -39.71 -3.29 -6.75
N SER A 157 -39.65 -1.96 -6.86
CA SER A 157 -40.84 -1.11 -6.69
C SER A 157 -41.82 -1.24 -7.85
N LEU A 158 -41.35 -1.69 -9.02
CA LEU A 158 -42.15 -1.99 -10.22
C LEU A 158 -42.87 -3.36 -10.09
N ARG A 159 -43.70 -3.52 -9.05
CA ARG A 159 -44.31 -4.78 -8.57
C ARG A 159 -44.92 -5.71 -9.64
N HIS A 160 -45.38 -5.17 -10.76
CA HIS A 160 -46.15 -5.90 -11.79
C HIS A 160 -45.35 -6.40 -12.99
N HIS A 161 -44.05 -6.09 -13.11
CA HIS A 161 -43.26 -6.48 -14.28
C HIS A 161 -42.30 -7.63 -13.95
N ILE A 162 -42.57 -8.83 -14.48
CA ILE A 162 -41.68 -10.00 -14.36
C ILE A 162 -40.26 -9.65 -14.84
N THR A 163 -40.13 -8.87 -15.92
CA THR A 163 -38.83 -8.43 -16.44
C THR A 163 -38.09 -7.51 -15.48
N ALA A 164 -38.77 -6.66 -14.71
CA ALA A 164 -38.13 -5.81 -13.71
C ALA A 164 -37.51 -6.65 -12.58
N LYS A 165 -38.16 -7.75 -12.19
CA LYS A 165 -37.58 -8.72 -11.23
C LYS A 165 -36.35 -9.43 -11.81
N SER A 166 -36.41 -9.88 -13.06
CA SER A 166 -35.25 -10.49 -13.74
C SER A 166 -34.07 -9.51 -13.86
N LEU A 167 -34.36 -8.25 -14.18
CA LEU A 167 -33.40 -7.16 -14.21
C LEU A 167 -32.75 -6.95 -12.83
N ALA A 168 -33.55 -6.91 -11.76
CA ALA A 168 -33.05 -6.79 -10.39
C ALA A 168 -32.09 -7.94 -10.02
N VAL A 169 -32.41 -9.18 -10.41
CA VAL A 169 -31.56 -10.35 -10.16
C VAL A 169 -30.21 -10.21 -10.88
N VAL A 170 -30.21 -9.83 -12.15
CA VAL A 170 -28.96 -9.65 -12.90
C VAL A 170 -28.12 -8.48 -12.35
N VAL A 171 -28.76 -7.39 -11.93
CA VAL A 171 -28.08 -6.28 -11.23
C VAL A 171 -27.49 -6.75 -9.90
N ALA A 172 -28.18 -7.61 -9.15
CA ALA A 172 -27.67 -8.19 -7.91
C ALA A 172 -26.45 -9.10 -8.14
N ILE A 173 -26.44 -9.89 -9.23
CA ILE A 173 -25.28 -10.69 -9.64
C ILE A 173 -24.09 -9.78 -10.00
N SER A 174 -24.32 -8.71 -10.76
CA SER A 174 -23.28 -7.70 -11.05
C SER A 174 -22.75 -7.04 -9.77
N PHE A 175 -23.62 -6.72 -8.81
CA PHE A 175 -23.25 -6.19 -7.51
C PHE A 175 -22.36 -7.15 -6.71
N PHE A 176 -22.62 -8.45 -6.75
CA PHE A 176 -21.76 -9.46 -6.12
C PHE A 176 -20.31 -9.41 -6.66
N PHE A 177 -20.09 -9.19 -7.95
CA PHE A 177 -18.74 -9.02 -8.51
C PHE A 177 -18.03 -7.75 -8.04
N LEU A 178 -18.77 -6.68 -7.72
CA LEU A 178 -18.19 -5.47 -7.10
C LEU A 178 -17.72 -5.75 -5.67
N LEU A 179 -18.50 -6.52 -4.90
CA LEU A 179 -18.08 -6.97 -3.56
C LEU A 179 -16.83 -7.84 -3.64
N LEU A 180 -16.78 -8.77 -4.59
CA LEU A 180 -15.60 -9.62 -4.79
C LEU A 180 -14.38 -8.80 -5.20
N THR A 181 -14.54 -7.79 -6.07
CA THR A 181 -13.47 -6.84 -6.40
C THR A 181 -12.98 -6.13 -5.13
N SER A 182 -13.90 -5.62 -4.30
CA SER A 182 -13.59 -4.93 -3.06
C SER A 182 -12.82 -5.82 -2.07
N LEU A 183 -13.17 -7.11 -1.97
CA LEU A 183 -12.47 -8.08 -1.13
C LEU A 183 -11.05 -8.37 -1.62
N LEU A 184 -10.86 -8.49 -2.93
CA LEU A 184 -9.54 -8.68 -3.54
C LEU A 184 -8.65 -7.44 -3.31
N ASP A 185 -9.20 -6.24 -3.49
CA ASP A 185 -8.50 -4.97 -3.23
C ASP A 185 -8.13 -4.83 -1.75
N TYR A 186 -9.06 -5.17 -0.86
CA TYR A 186 -8.81 -5.17 0.57
C TYR A 186 -7.70 -6.16 0.95
N TYR A 187 -7.69 -7.37 0.37
CA TYR A 187 -6.62 -8.33 0.60
C TYR A 187 -5.27 -7.81 0.10
N HIS A 188 -5.23 -7.22 -1.11
CA HIS A 188 -4.02 -6.58 -1.65
C HIS A 188 -3.52 -5.48 -0.72
N TYR A 189 -4.41 -4.59 -0.27
CA TYR A 189 -4.13 -3.53 0.70
C TYR A 189 -3.61 -4.09 2.02
N ARG A 190 -4.22 -5.15 2.56
CA ARG A 190 -3.79 -5.78 3.81
C ARG A 190 -2.37 -6.32 3.75
N VAL A 191 -1.98 -6.95 2.64
CA VAL A 191 -0.61 -7.47 2.47
C VAL A 191 0.44 -6.35 2.52
N TRP A 192 0.12 -5.18 1.97
CA TRP A 192 1.04 -4.03 1.93
C TRP A 192 1.00 -3.15 3.17
N TRP A 193 -0.20 -2.81 3.64
CA TRP A 193 -0.38 -1.80 4.69
C TRP A 193 -0.29 -2.41 6.09
N HIS A 194 -0.80 -3.62 6.25
CA HIS A 194 -0.63 -4.43 7.44
C HIS A 194 0.47 -5.47 7.19
N TYR A 195 1.57 -4.99 6.63
CA TYR A 195 2.73 -5.81 6.35
C TYR A 195 3.21 -6.48 7.65
N LYS A 196 3.47 -7.78 7.53
CA LYS A 196 4.06 -8.62 8.56
C LYS A 196 5.16 -9.43 7.86
N PRO A 197 6.43 -9.33 8.29
CA PRO A 197 7.52 -10.09 7.66
C PRO A 197 7.31 -11.58 7.90
N GLN A 198 7.85 -12.43 7.03
CA GLN A 198 7.68 -13.89 7.14
C GLN A 198 8.27 -14.44 8.45
N CYS A 199 9.35 -13.83 8.94
CA CYS A 199 10.03 -14.23 10.18
C CYS A 199 9.24 -13.93 11.45
N ASP A 200 8.18 -13.09 11.39
CA ASP A 200 7.31 -12.85 12.54
C ASP A 200 6.25 -13.96 12.67
N THR A 201 6.65 -15.02 13.35
CA THR A 201 5.82 -16.19 13.67
C THR A 201 5.17 -16.12 15.05
N ILE A 202 5.48 -15.09 15.85
CA ILE A 202 4.98 -14.96 17.21
C ILE A 202 3.47 -14.68 17.17
N SER A 203 2.72 -15.48 17.92
CA SER A 203 1.31 -15.25 18.21
C SER A 203 1.21 -14.27 19.38
N GLY A 204 0.50 -13.17 19.18
CA GLY A 204 0.40 -12.15 20.21
C GLY A 204 0.02 -10.78 19.65
N THR A 205 -0.25 -9.86 20.56
CA THR A 205 -0.43 -8.45 20.24
C THR A 205 0.93 -7.78 20.20
N LEU A 206 1.17 -7.00 19.15
CA LEU A 206 2.33 -6.12 19.07
C LEU A 206 2.30 -5.10 20.22
N SER A 207 3.48 -4.65 20.64
CA SER A 207 3.64 -3.55 21.58
C SER A 207 2.87 -2.32 21.10
N LYS A 208 2.23 -1.61 22.02
CA LYS A 208 1.47 -0.37 21.71
C LYS A 208 2.35 0.74 21.11
N LYS A 209 3.65 0.68 21.39
CA LYS A 209 4.66 1.61 20.87
C LYS A 209 5.11 1.22 19.46
N HIS A 210 5.05 -0.06 19.09
CA HIS A 210 5.27 -0.52 17.72
C HIS A 210 4.12 -0.08 16.81
N LYS A 211 4.42 0.64 15.73
CA LYS A 211 3.40 1.19 14.84
C LYS A 211 3.12 0.32 13.63
N ARG A 212 4.16 -0.25 13.01
CA ARG A 212 4.06 -1.22 11.91
C ARG A 212 5.42 -1.71 11.43
N TYR A 213 5.38 -2.76 10.63
CA TYR A 213 6.48 -3.13 9.74
C TYR A 213 6.41 -2.36 8.40
N ILE A 214 7.58 -2.07 7.84
CA ILE A 214 7.76 -1.52 6.50
C ILE A 214 8.49 -2.57 5.65
N PRO A 215 8.03 -2.87 4.43
CA PRO A 215 8.81 -3.68 3.49
C PRO A 215 10.13 -3.01 3.11
N TYR A 216 11.24 -3.74 3.19
CA TYR A 216 12.59 -3.21 3.01
C TYR A 216 12.87 -2.58 1.64
N HIS A 217 12.27 -3.11 0.58
CA HIS A 217 12.43 -2.56 -0.77
C HIS A 217 11.79 -1.17 -0.94
N LEU A 218 11.00 -0.69 0.03
CA LEU A 218 10.48 0.68 0.01
C LEU A 218 11.51 1.73 0.49
N MET A 219 12.64 1.30 1.06
CA MET A 219 13.64 2.18 1.66
C MET A 219 14.65 2.71 0.65
N GLY A 220 14.99 4.00 0.77
CA GLY A 220 16.24 4.61 0.27
C GLY A 220 16.76 4.05 -1.05
N ASP A 221 18.00 3.54 -1.05
CA ASP A 221 18.74 3.05 -2.23
C ASP A 221 18.10 1.86 -2.96
N ASN A 222 17.18 1.13 -2.32
CA ASN A 222 16.43 0.07 -2.99
C ASN A 222 15.28 0.63 -3.84
N ARG A 223 15.04 1.94 -3.77
CA ARG A 223 14.07 2.64 -4.60
C ARG A 223 14.66 2.83 -5.99
N THR A 224 14.08 2.13 -6.95
CA THR A 224 14.26 2.46 -8.36
C THR A 224 13.38 3.67 -8.72
N MET A 225 13.56 4.30 -9.89
CA MET A 225 12.59 5.28 -10.44
C MET A 225 11.13 4.74 -10.49
N HIS A 226 10.95 3.44 -10.31
CA HIS A 226 9.67 2.76 -10.38
C HIS A 226 9.11 2.35 -9.00
N HIS A 227 9.83 2.55 -7.89
CA HIS A 227 9.43 2.12 -6.54
C HIS A 227 9.49 3.26 -5.53
N GLY A 228 8.32 3.71 -5.07
CA GLY A 228 8.18 4.75 -4.06
C GLY A 228 7.92 6.14 -4.62
N ASP A 229 7.46 7.07 -3.77
CA ASP A 229 7.18 8.45 -4.21
C ASP A 229 8.46 9.05 -4.78
N ARG A 230 8.32 10.10 -5.61
CA ARG A 230 9.44 10.98 -5.95
C ARG A 230 10.29 11.19 -4.69
N PRO A 231 11.63 11.21 -4.80
CA PRO A 231 12.50 11.57 -3.69
C PRO A 231 11.89 12.77 -2.96
N CYS A 232 12.00 12.80 -1.64
CA CYS A 232 11.42 13.88 -0.84
C CYS A 232 11.78 15.23 -1.50
N SER A 233 10.78 15.95 -2.00
CA SER A 233 10.98 17.16 -2.81
C SER A 233 11.77 18.23 -2.07
N ASP A 234 11.69 18.17 -0.75
CA ASP A 234 12.29 19.14 0.15
C ASP A 234 13.75 18.80 0.47
N GLY A 235 14.22 17.59 0.12
CA GLY A 235 15.57 17.10 0.38
C GLY A 235 16.02 17.39 1.81
N ASP A 236 17.11 18.16 1.92
CA ASP A 236 17.71 18.59 3.19
C ASP A 236 16.81 19.48 4.08
N ARG A 237 15.71 20.00 3.53
CA ARG A 237 14.76 20.90 4.22
C ARG A 237 13.48 20.21 4.67
N CYS A 238 13.40 18.87 4.56
CA CYS A 238 12.19 18.15 4.93
C CYS A 238 11.83 18.36 6.41
N THR A 239 10.60 18.83 6.64
CA THR A 239 10.04 19.05 7.99
C THR A 239 9.17 17.88 8.47
N ASN A 240 8.92 16.89 7.62
CA ASN A 240 8.06 15.75 7.95
C ASN A 240 8.80 14.74 8.85
N ARG A 241 8.45 14.74 10.13
CA ARG A 241 9.05 13.87 11.16
C ARG A 241 8.32 12.55 11.37
N ARG A 242 7.36 12.19 10.51
CA ARG A 242 6.69 10.88 10.60
C ARG A 242 7.72 9.76 10.39
N LEU A 243 7.73 8.76 11.27
CA LEU A 243 8.71 7.68 11.22
C LEU A 243 8.72 6.96 9.87
N GLU A 244 7.54 6.70 9.27
CA GLU A 244 7.48 6.06 7.96
C GLU A 244 8.16 6.90 6.90
N HIS A 245 7.94 8.21 6.91
CA HIS A 245 8.58 9.13 5.98
C HIS A 245 10.09 9.13 6.18
N ILE A 246 10.55 9.25 7.42
CA ILE A 246 11.98 9.27 7.73
C ILE A 246 12.68 7.97 7.32
N LEU A 247 12.10 6.81 7.65
CA LEU A 247 12.69 5.51 7.29
C LEU A 247 12.69 5.28 5.76
N ILE A 248 11.62 5.68 5.07
CA ILE A 248 11.47 5.47 3.62
C ILE A 248 12.38 6.42 2.82
N PHE A 249 12.43 7.70 3.18
CA PHE A 249 13.05 8.74 2.35
C PHE A 249 14.41 9.24 2.87
N HIS A 250 14.71 9.06 4.15
CA HIS A 250 15.86 9.70 4.80
C HIS A 250 16.68 8.74 5.69
N SER A 251 16.53 7.42 5.54
CA SER A 251 17.20 6.43 6.40
C SER A 251 18.73 6.46 6.30
N LYS A 252 19.27 6.56 5.08
CA LYS A 252 20.72 6.52 4.81
C LYS A 252 21.34 7.92 4.76
N ASP A 253 20.71 8.83 4.02
CA ASP A 253 21.17 10.21 3.83
C ASP A 253 20.46 11.16 4.79
N PHE A 254 20.60 10.93 6.10
CA PHE A 254 19.84 11.66 7.09
C PHE A 254 20.31 13.12 7.27
N LYS A 255 19.97 13.94 6.28
CA LYS A 255 19.83 15.39 6.34
C LYS A 255 18.35 15.67 6.16
N PRO A 256 17.57 15.54 7.24
CA PRO A 256 17.07 16.78 7.85
C PRO A 256 17.30 16.85 9.37
N GLN A 257 17.78 15.79 10.03
CA GLN A 257 18.06 15.88 11.46
C GLN A 257 19.47 16.38 11.72
N LYS A 258 19.51 17.61 12.22
CA LYS A 258 20.71 18.21 12.78
C LYS A 258 21.12 17.46 14.04
N ARG A 259 22.35 17.70 14.51
CA ARG A 259 22.78 17.17 15.80
C ARG A 259 21.82 17.62 16.89
N TYR A 260 21.75 16.84 17.96
CA TYR A 260 20.87 17.17 19.07
C TYR A 260 21.14 18.57 19.64
N CYS A 261 22.40 18.96 19.77
CA CYS A 261 22.81 20.31 20.19
C CYS A 261 22.21 21.41 19.30
N ASP A 262 22.28 21.24 17.97
CA ASP A 262 21.71 22.19 17.00
C ASP A 262 20.17 22.27 17.07
N VAL A 263 19.53 21.13 17.36
CA VAL A 263 18.07 21.05 17.54
C VAL A 263 17.66 21.84 18.79
N GLN A 264 18.36 21.64 19.90
CA GLN A 264 18.09 22.34 21.16
C GLN A 264 18.34 23.85 21.06
N GLN A 265 19.37 24.29 20.32
CA GLN A 265 19.61 25.72 20.09
C GLN A 265 18.47 26.39 19.31
N LYS A 266 17.87 25.71 18.33
CA LYS A 266 16.79 26.26 17.49
C LYS A 266 15.41 26.09 18.09
N SER A 267 15.21 25.11 18.94
CA SER A 267 13.92 24.80 19.56
C SER A 267 14.14 24.28 20.98
N PRO A 268 14.52 25.18 21.92
CA PRO A 268 14.73 24.81 23.31
C PRO A 268 13.50 24.09 23.89
N GLY A 269 13.73 23.00 24.61
CA GLY A 269 12.65 22.22 25.26
C GLY A 269 11.97 21.19 24.37
N LYS A 270 12.30 21.11 23.06
CA LYS A 270 11.90 19.97 22.24
C LYS A 270 12.85 18.80 22.46
N ASN A 271 12.51 17.93 23.40
CA ASN A 271 13.33 16.76 23.75
C ASN A 271 13.07 15.55 22.84
N LEU A 272 12.39 15.71 21.70
CA LEU A 272 12.08 14.61 20.79
C LEU A 272 13.14 14.49 19.69
N TYR A 273 13.67 13.29 19.51
CA TYR A 273 14.69 12.97 18.54
C TYR A 273 14.37 11.65 17.83
N ILE A 274 14.82 11.48 16.59
CA ILE A 274 14.66 10.22 15.86
C ILE A 274 15.98 9.46 15.85
N GLY A 275 15.93 8.19 16.24
CA GLY A 275 17.08 7.28 16.26
C GLY A 275 16.87 6.08 15.37
N PHE A 276 17.98 5.50 14.91
CA PHE A 276 18.01 4.25 14.18
C PHE A 276 18.72 3.18 14.99
N HIS A 277 18.12 2.01 15.10
CA HIS A 277 18.70 0.84 15.77
C HIS A 277 18.79 -0.32 14.79
N ARG A 278 19.91 -1.04 14.81
CA ARG A 278 20.14 -2.21 13.95
C ARG A 278 20.29 -3.45 14.82
N THR A 279 19.61 -4.53 14.42
CA THR A 279 19.61 -5.79 15.15
C THR A 279 19.28 -6.95 14.20
N THR A 280 19.23 -8.19 14.72
CA THR A 280 18.81 -9.35 13.92
C THR A 280 17.30 -9.32 13.66
N ALA A 281 16.83 -10.07 12.67
CA ALA A 281 15.40 -10.15 12.37
C ALA A 281 14.60 -10.68 13.57
N GLU A 282 15.11 -11.70 14.26
CA GLU A 282 14.49 -12.32 15.43
C GLU A 282 14.39 -11.34 16.60
N ALA A 283 15.47 -10.59 16.86
CA ALA A 283 15.48 -9.59 17.92
C ALA A 283 14.52 -8.44 17.61
N ALA A 284 14.43 -8.00 16.36
CA ALA A 284 13.47 -6.98 15.94
C ALA A 284 12.02 -7.45 16.09
N VAL A 285 11.72 -8.71 15.75
CA VAL A 285 10.41 -9.32 16.00
C VAL A 285 10.12 -9.37 17.50
N SER A 286 11.07 -9.84 18.32
CA SER A 286 10.92 -9.87 19.77
C SER A 286 10.62 -8.48 20.36
N ILE A 287 11.34 -7.44 19.92
CA ILE A 287 11.09 -6.03 20.31
C ILE A 287 9.68 -5.58 19.89
N ALA A 288 9.21 -6.00 18.71
CA ALA A 288 7.88 -5.65 18.24
C ALA A 288 6.75 -6.19 19.14
N HIS A 289 6.96 -7.35 19.77
CA HIS A 289 5.95 -8.03 20.62
C HIS A 289 6.11 -7.74 22.12
N SER A 290 7.29 -7.35 22.58
CA SER A 290 7.56 -7.06 24.01
C SER A 290 7.82 -5.56 24.22
N ASP A 291 9.07 -5.13 24.17
CA ASP A 291 9.55 -3.75 24.07
C ASP A 291 11.07 -3.84 23.81
N PHE A 292 11.78 -2.70 23.77
CA PHE A 292 13.22 -2.70 23.87
C PHE A 292 13.68 -3.20 25.25
N ALA A 293 14.75 -3.98 25.26
CA ALA A 293 15.45 -4.39 26.47
C ALA A 293 16.76 -3.60 26.64
N ILE A 294 17.14 -3.32 27.88
CA ILE A 294 18.42 -2.69 28.20
C ILE A 294 19.54 -3.69 27.94
N SER A 295 20.62 -3.25 27.30
CA SER A 295 21.82 -4.07 27.18
C SER A 295 22.49 -4.24 28.55
N THR A 296 22.44 -5.45 29.10
CA THR A 296 23.10 -5.82 30.36
C THR A 296 24.52 -6.37 30.15
N ASN A 297 25.01 -6.42 28.92
CA ASN A 297 26.31 -7.03 28.63
C ASN A 297 27.45 -6.03 28.89
N ASN A 298 28.11 -6.16 30.04
CA ASN A 298 29.11 -5.21 30.56
C ASN A 298 30.36 -5.04 29.68
N LYS A 299 30.64 -5.94 28.74
CA LYS A 299 31.94 -5.96 28.02
C LYS A 299 31.98 -5.14 26.72
N SER A 300 30.85 -4.65 26.20
CA SER A 300 30.79 -3.99 24.88
C SER A 300 30.06 -2.64 24.85
N THR A 301 29.55 -2.14 25.97
CA THR A 301 28.72 -0.93 26.00
C THR A 301 29.57 0.35 26.11
N MET A 302 29.76 1.02 24.98
CA MET A 302 30.64 2.19 24.83
C MET A 302 30.17 3.44 25.61
N LEU A 303 28.85 3.61 25.76
CA LEU A 303 28.20 4.78 26.40
C LEU A 303 27.42 4.38 27.66
N GLY A 304 27.79 3.26 28.29
CA GLY A 304 27.10 2.71 29.46
C GLY A 304 25.89 1.81 29.13
N HIS A 305 25.21 1.32 30.16
CA HIS A 305 24.07 0.41 30.00
C HIS A 305 22.80 1.13 29.55
N GLY A 306 22.25 0.74 28.42
CA GLY A 306 21.03 1.36 27.88
C GLY A 306 20.64 0.79 26.51
N VAL A 307 19.80 1.53 25.81
CA VAL A 307 19.39 1.22 24.43
C VAL A 307 20.11 2.16 23.47
N TYR A 308 20.84 1.58 22.52
CA TYR A 308 21.72 2.31 21.61
C TYR A 308 21.01 2.65 20.31
N PHE A 309 21.19 3.89 19.86
CA PHE A 309 20.70 4.38 18.58
C PHE A 309 21.81 5.14 17.86
N ALA A 310 21.74 5.13 16.54
CA ALA A 310 22.53 5.96 15.66
C ALA A 310 21.67 7.08 15.09
N ARG A 311 22.32 8.17 14.70
CA ARG A 311 21.68 9.26 13.96
C ARG A 311 21.29 8.86 12.54
N SER A 312 22.00 7.92 11.90
CA SER A 312 21.71 7.48 10.53
C SER A 312 21.89 5.95 10.38
N MET A 313 21.26 5.35 9.36
CA MET A 313 21.42 3.91 9.10
C MET A 313 22.74 3.56 8.41
N ALA A 314 23.25 4.40 7.52
CA ALA A 314 24.43 4.12 6.69
C ALA A 314 25.65 3.67 7.51
N GLU A 315 25.80 4.19 8.73
CA GLU A 315 26.96 3.92 9.59
C GLU A 315 26.69 2.84 10.65
N THR A 316 25.47 2.30 10.71
CA THR A 316 25.16 1.09 11.48
C THR A 316 25.52 -0.19 10.72
N GLU A 317 25.71 -0.10 9.40
CA GLU A 317 26.00 -1.22 8.50
C GLU A 317 27.34 -1.92 8.82
N GLY A 318 28.33 -1.17 9.34
CA GLY A 318 29.66 -1.70 9.68
C GLY A 318 29.94 -1.93 11.17
N LYS A 319 28.99 -1.67 12.07
CA LYS A 319 29.25 -1.63 13.54
C LYS A 319 28.55 -2.71 14.36
N ALA A 320 27.41 -3.21 13.89
CA ALA A 320 26.68 -4.27 14.59
C ALA A 320 27.05 -5.62 13.98
N ASN A 321 27.44 -6.59 14.82
CA ASN A 321 27.54 -8.01 14.44
C ASN A 321 26.16 -8.64 14.15
N ALA A 322 25.08 -7.86 14.28
CA ALA A 322 23.71 -8.24 14.05
C ALA A 322 23.23 -7.56 12.76
N ASN A 323 23.10 -8.37 11.71
CA ASN A 323 22.46 -7.99 10.45
C ASN A 323 21.04 -8.55 10.44
N GLY A 324 20.12 -7.87 9.75
CA GLY A 324 18.82 -8.45 9.43
C GLY A 324 17.63 -7.52 9.59
N ALA A 325 17.68 -6.52 10.47
CA ALA A 325 16.59 -5.57 10.64
C ALA A 325 17.05 -4.17 11.09
N TYR A 326 16.22 -3.18 10.78
CA TYR A 326 16.39 -1.80 11.23
C TYR A 326 15.11 -1.31 11.91
N ILE A 327 15.29 -0.51 12.95
CA ILE A 327 14.22 0.10 13.71
C ILE A 327 14.42 1.61 13.67
N CYS A 328 13.39 2.35 13.25
CA CYS A 328 13.35 3.80 13.32
C CYS A 328 12.42 4.19 14.47
N ALA A 329 12.94 4.94 15.43
CA ALA A 329 12.25 5.23 16.68
C ALA A 329 12.19 6.73 16.97
N GLU A 330 11.08 7.17 17.56
CA GLU A 330 10.93 8.50 18.15
C GLU A 330 11.22 8.39 19.65
N ILE A 331 12.12 9.24 20.13
CA ILE A 331 12.77 9.10 21.43
C ILE A 331 12.70 10.43 22.18
N GLU A 332 12.30 10.35 23.45
CA GLU A 332 12.41 11.43 24.41
C GLU A 332 13.80 11.43 25.05
N MET A 333 14.62 12.40 24.64
CA MET A 333 16.03 12.49 25.00
C MET A 333 16.26 12.92 26.45
N GLY A 334 15.29 13.61 27.07
CA GLY A 334 15.41 14.11 28.43
C GLY A 334 16.64 15.03 28.63
N LYS A 335 17.29 14.91 29.80
CA LYS A 335 18.55 15.58 30.08
C LYS A 335 19.71 14.83 29.42
N VAL A 336 20.41 15.50 28.50
CA VAL A 336 21.45 14.88 27.66
C VAL A 336 22.85 15.26 28.12
N LYS A 337 23.72 14.26 28.27
CA LYS A 337 25.17 14.44 28.41
C LYS A 337 25.82 14.25 27.04
N GLU A 338 26.39 15.32 26.51
CA GLU A 338 27.18 15.26 25.27
C GLU A 338 28.64 14.92 25.58
N VAL A 339 29.18 14.01 24.77
CA VAL A 339 30.57 13.54 24.89
C VAL A 339 31.23 13.53 23.51
N GLY A 340 32.47 14.01 23.46
CA GLY A 340 33.29 14.07 22.25
C GLY A 340 34.26 12.89 22.13
N PRO A 341 35.06 12.85 21.05
CA PRO A 341 36.20 11.94 20.96
C PRO A 341 37.22 12.31 22.04
N GLY A 342 37.64 11.35 22.87
CA GLY A 342 38.64 11.59 23.91
C GLY A 342 38.54 10.65 25.11
N PRO A 343 39.38 10.86 26.14
CA PRO A 343 39.47 9.98 27.32
C PRO A 343 38.17 9.93 28.15
N GLU A 344 37.33 10.97 28.07
CA GLU A 344 36.01 10.98 28.71
C GLU A 344 35.15 9.80 28.22
N LYS A 345 35.19 9.48 26.92
CA LYS A 345 34.46 8.35 26.33
C LYS A 345 34.85 7.01 26.96
N ASP A 346 36.15 6.78 27.14
CA ASP A 346 36.63 5.50 27.67
C ASP A 346 36.27 5.31 29.14
N SER A 347 36.12 6.40 29.89
CA SER A 347 35.62 6.38 31.28
C SER A 347 34.16 5.97 31.43
N LEU A 348 33.37 5.99 30.34
CA LEU A 348 31.93 5.68 30.38
C LEU A 348 31.62 4.21 30.15
N ARG A 349 32.58 3.43 29.64
CA ARG A 349 32.35 2.04 29.25
C ARG A 349 31.84 1.19 30.41
N GLY A 350 30.71 0.52 30.22
CA GLY A 350 30.11 -0.36 31.23
C GLY A 350 29.66 0.33 32.52
N THR A 351 29.56 1.67 32.54
CA THR A 351 29.15 2.40 33.74
C THR A 351 27.67 2.78 33.72
N THR A 352 27.10 3.01 34.91
CA THR A 352 25.73 3.50 35.10
C THR A 352 25.66 4.81 35.90
N HIS A 353 26.80 5.36 36.31
CA HIS A 353 26.86 6.52 37.20
C HIS A 353 26.21 7.77 36.59
N LEU A 354 26.34 7.96 35.27
CA LEU A 354 25.70 9.05 34.54
C LEU A 354 24.17 9.01 34.62
N TRP A 355 23.57 7.84 34.81
CA TRP A 355 22.12 7.67 34.88
C TRP A 355 21.49 8.28 36.13
N LYS A 356 22.28 8.72 37.10
CA LYS A 356 21.78 9.50 38.25
C LYS A 356 21.40 10.92 37.85
N GLU A 357 22.05 11.47 36.82
CA GLU A 357 21.91 12.88 36.44
C GLU A 357 21.35 13.08 35.03
N TYR A 358 21.59 12.13 34.12
CA TYR A 358 21.24 12.24 32.71
C TYR A 358 20.33 11.08 32.28
N ASP A 359 19.46 11.37 31.32
CA ASP A 359 18.57 10.39 30.69
C ASP A 359 19.16 9.81 29.40
N THR A 360 20.04 10.57 28.75
CA THR A 360 20.69 10.16 27.49
C THR A 360 22.16 10.59 27.47
N VAL A 361 23.03 9.72 26.95
CA VAL A 361 24.40 10.07 26.59
C VAL A 361 24.50 10.15 25.07
N TYR A 362 24.90 11.31 24.54
CA TYR A 362 25.04 11.55 23.10
C TYR A 362 26.52 11.70 22.74
N TYR A 363 27.00 10.84 21.85
CA TYR A 363 28.37 10.86 21.37
C TYR A 363 28.47 11.61 20.03
N ASN A 364 29.11 12.78 20.10
CA ASN A 364 29.43 13.60 18.95
C ASN A 364 30.68 13.04 18.25
N HIS A 365 30.48 12.33 17.14
CA HIS A 365 31.58 11.78 16.38
C HIS A 365 32.19 12.87 15.49
N THR A 366 33.49 12.74 15.16
CA THR A 366 34.15 13.61 14.16
C THR A 366 33.45 13.63 12.79
N LYS A 367 32.73 12.56 12.43
CA LYS A 367 31.88 12.49 11.25
C LYS A 367 30.43 12.50 11.71
N ASP A 368 29.69 13.54 11.38
CA ASP A 368 28.27 13.75 11.72
C ASP A 368 27.35 12.53 11.50
N SER A 369 27.57 11.78 10.42
CA SER A 369 26.78 10.59 10.10
C SER A 369 26.94 9.45 11.12
N ARG A 370 27.98 9.51 11.96
CA ARG A 370 28.40 8.47 12.91
C ARG A 370 28.05 8.79 14.36
N ASP A 371 27.31 9.86 14.60
CA ASP A 371 26.82 10.18 15.94
C ASP A 371 25.94 9.04 16.45
N GLU A 372 26.14 8.70 17.72
CA GLU A 372 25.44 7.63 18.43
C GLU A 372 24.95 8.16 19.76
N PHE A 373 23.90 7.55 20.29
CA PHE A 373 23.40 7.89 21.60
C PHE A 373 22.81 6.67 22.30
N CYS A 374 22.91 6.70 23.63
CA CYS A 374 22.44 5.65 24.50
C CYS A 374 21.40 6.25 25.45
N VAL A 375 20.18 5.72 25.41
CA VAL A 375 19.10 6.10 26.33
C VAL A 375 19.07 5.15 27.52
N LYS A 376 18.83 5.72 28.70
CA LYS A 376 18.82 5.02 29.98
C LYS A 376 17.69 3.99 30.07
N SER A 377 16.49 4.34 29.59
CA SER A 377 15.29 3.50 29.72
C SER A 377 14.57 3.28 28.38
N PRO A 378 14.04 2.08 28.11
CA PRO A 378 13.08 1.81 27.03
C PRO A 378 11.83 2.70 27.07
N ASP A 379 11.47 3.26 28.22
CA ASP A 379 10.33 4.16 28.36
C ASP A 379 10.51 5.48 27.61
N GLN A 380 11.76 5.90 27.38
CA GLN A 380 12.09 7.05 26.55
C GLN A 380 11.74 6.82 25.07
N ILE A 381 11.54 5.58 24.66
CA ILE A 381 11.20 5.23 23.28
C ILE A 381 9.67 5.29 23.16
N LEU A 382 9.16 6.35 22.53
CA LEU A 382 7.73 6.64 22.49
C LEU A 382 7.00 5.78 21.45
N LYS A 383 7.64 5.59 20.29
CA LYS A 383 7.11 4.78 19.20
C LYS A 383 8.19 4.38 18.21
N TRP A 384 7.99 3.27 17.51
CA TRP A 384 8.91 2.81 16.47
C TRP A 384 8.22 2.07 15.33
N ILE A 385 8.94 1.97 14.22
CA ILE A 385 8.62 1.11 13.08
C ILE A 385 9.83 0.24 12.74
N ILE A 386 9.57 -0.90 12.12
CA ILE A 386 10.60 -1.92 11.85
C ILE A 386 10.62 -2.24 10.37
N THR A 387 11.80 -2.48 9.83
CA THR A 387 12.00 -3.07 8.51
C THR A 387 12.97 -4.23 8.63
N VAL A 388 12.65 -5.34 8.00
CA VAL A 388 13.49 -6.56 7.97
C VAL A 388 14.12 -6.65 6.59
N ASN A 389 15.42 -6.84 6.53
CA ASN A 389 16.18 -6.97 5.28
C ASN A 389 15.55 -8.05 4.39
N GLN A 390 15.52 -7.82 3.08
CA GLN A 390 14.91 -8.71 2.10
C GLN A 390 15.49 -10.14 2.12
N GLU A 391 16.76 -10.29 2.50
CA GLU A 391 17.43 -11.58 2.61
C GLU A 391 16.86 -12.44 3.75
N GLU A 392 16.37 -11.78 4.82
CA GLU A 392 15.77 -12.40 6.00
C GLU A 392 14.23 -12.45 5.93
N ASP A 393 13.65 -11.84 4.89
CA ASP A 393 12.21 -11.74 4.70
C ASP A 393 11.78 -12.33 3.36
N GLU A 394 11.64 -13.66 3.35
CA GLU A 394 11.21 -14.39 2.16
C GLU A 394 9.86 -13.93 1.62
N LYS A 395 9.03 -13.23 2.41
CA LYS A 395 7.74 -12.71 1.95
C LYS A 395 7.92 -11.77 0.76
N VAL A 396 8.94 -10.92 0.77
CA VAL A 396 9.21 -9.98 -0.33
C VAL A 396 9.34 -10.74 -1.65
N ARG A 397 10.24 -11.73 -1.69
CA ARG A 397 10.48 -12.60 -2.86
C ARG A 397 9.27 -13.49 -3.19
N ASN A 398 8.68 -14.10 -2.17
CA ASN A 398 7.56 -15.03 -2.32
C ASN A 398 6.30 -14.33 -2.83
N TYR A 399 6.09 -13.06 -2.51
CA TYR A 399 4.95 -12.28 -2.98
C TYR A 399 5.32 -11.41 -4.19
N ARG A 400 6.60 -11.31 -4.55
CA ARG A 400 7.14 -10.44 -5.61
C ARG A 400 6.85 -8.96 -5.36
N LEU A 401 6.91 -8.54 -4.09
CA LEU A 401 6.60 -7.16 -3.69
C LEU A 401 7.61 -6.16 -4.28
N ASP A 402 8.84 -6.61 -4.46
CA ASP A 402 9.97 -5.95 -5.12
C ASP A 402 9.79 -5.74 -6.63
N THR A 403 8.73 -6.28 -7.24
CA THR A 403 8.40 -6.07 -8.67
C THR A 403 6.93 -5.74 -8.89
N GLU A 404 6.17 -5.50 -7.81
CA GLU A 404 4.73 -5.24 -7.84
C GLU A 404 4.42 -3.94 -8.60
N PHE A 405 5.31 -2.95 -8.53
CA PHE A 405 5.15 -1.67 -9.19
C PHE A 405 5.94 -1.53 -10.49
N ASP A 406 6.66 -2.59 -10.88
CA ASP A 406 7.35 -2.64 -12.17
C ASP A 406 6.35 -2.58 -13.31
N ASP A 407 6.77 -1.95 -14.42
CA ASP A 407 6.01 -1.73 -15.64
C ASP A 407 4.86 -0.69 -15.50
N PRO A 408 5.10 0.60 -15.84
CA PRO A 408 4.12 1.69 -15.74
C PRO A 408 3.02 1.59 -16.79
N MET A 409 3.28 0.87 -17.88
CA MET A 409 2.62 1.16 -19.13
C MET A 409 1.22 0.54 -19.17
N CYS A 410 0.25 1.25 -18.60
CA CYS A 410 -1.11 1.23 -19.12
C CYS A 410 -1.46 2.63 -19.63
N GLY A 411 -0.65 3.11 -20.60
CA GLY A 411 -1.01 4.22 -21.50
C GLY A 411 -1.57 5.48 -20.84
N CYS A 412 -1.29 5.73 -19.55
CA CYS A 412 -1.73 6.93 -18.87
C CYS A 412 -0.91 8.09 -19.41
N ILE A 413 -1.51 8.81 -20.36
CA ILE A 413 -1.08 10.13 -20.83
C ILE A 413 -1.44 11.14 -19.75
#